data_AF-A0A0P9H1M1-F1
#
_entry.id   AF-A0A0P9H1M1-F1
#
_cell.length_a   1.000
_cell.length_b   1.000
_cell.length_c   1.000
_cell.angle_alpha   90.00
_cell.angle_beta   90.00
_cell.angle_gamma   90.00
#
_symmetry.space_group_name_H-M   'P 1'
#
loop_
_entity.id
_entity.type
_entity.pdbx_description
1 polymer ?
#
loop_
_entity_poly.entity_id
_entity_poly.type
_entity_poly.pdbx_seq_one_letter_code
_entity_poly.pdbx_strand_id
1 'polypeptide(L)'
;AYGTFQLDGGIIAQINSSWAVRVYRDELFSLQVDGTQGSAVAGLRECKTQHRVNTPKPTWNPDVPNPFDFFAHWENVPDNEVFDNAFKVEWEMFLRHVAADTPFPYDLLEGAKGVQLAELGLKSWAERRWVDVPELSL
;
A
#
# COMPACT_ATOMS: atom_id res chain seq x y z
N ALA A 1 2.99 5.95 -13.94
CA ALA A 1 4.25 5.90 -13.17
C ALA A 1 4.52 4.48 -12.73
N TYR A 2 5.80 4.08 -12.76
CA TYR A 2 6.30 2.83 -12.22
C TYR A 2 7.40 3.24 -11.24
N GLY A 3 7.10 3.22 -9.93
CA GLY A 3 8.00 3.69 -8.89
C GLY A 3 8.45 2.53 -8.00
N THR A 4 9.73 2.54 -7.62
CA THR A 4 10.29 1.61 -6.64
C THR A 4 10.90 2.43 -5.51
N PHE A 5 10.62 2.03 -4.28
CA PHE A 5 11.01 2.71 -3.06
C PHE A 5 11.73 1.74 -2.14
N GLN A 6 12.78 2.23 -1.48
CA GLN A 6 13.40 1.55 -0.35
C GLN A 6 12.87 2.20 0.93
N LEU A 7 12.34 1.39 1.83
CA LEU A 7 11.83 1.83 3.12
C LEU A 7 12.79 1.40 4.23
N ASP A 8 12.63 2.02 5.40
CA ASP A 8 13.33 1.62 6.60
C ASP A 8 13.12 0.12 6.90
N GLY A 9 14.16 -0.52 7.44
CA GLY A 9 14.16 -1.97 7.66
C GLY A 9 14.46 -2.80 6.40
N GLY A 10 14.85 -2.17 5.29
CA GLY A 10 15.28 -2.86 4.07
C GLY A 10 14.12 -3.41 3.22
N ILE A 11 12.91 -2.88 3.44
CA ILE A 11 11.72 -3.26 2.67
C ILE A 11 11.76 -2.55 1.32
N ILE A 12 11.39 -3.26 0.25
CA ILE A 12 11.22 -2.69 -1.08
C ILE A 12 9.74 -2.65 -1.42
N ALA A 13 9.25 -1.48 -1.81
CA ALA A 13 7.89 -1.30 -2.29
C ALA A 13 7.91 -0.89 -3.76
N GLN A 14 7.04 -1.49 -4.58
CA GLN A 14 6.85 -1.10 -5.97
C GLN A 14 5.40 -0.69 -6.20
N ILE A 15 5.19 0.47 -6.81
CA ILE A 15 3.86 1.02 -7.10
C ILE A 15 3.74 1.30 -8.60
N ASN A 16 2.73 0.68 -9.21
CA ASN A 16 2.33 0.92 -10.59
C ASN A 16 1.03 1.75 -10.59
N SER A 17 1.07 2.94 -11.18
CA SER A 17 -0.07 3.85 -11.24
C SER A 17 -0.29 4.34 -12.67
N SER A 18 -1.47 4.08 -13.24
CA SER A 18 -1.78 4.42 -14.64
C SER A 18 -3.27 4.67 -14.82
N TRP A 19 -3.60 5.76 -15.49
CA TRP A 19 -4.96 6.04 -15.98
C TRP A 19 -5.30 5.29 -17.27
N ALA A 20 -4.32 4.63 -17.90
CA ALA A 20 -4.46 3.92 -19.16
C ALA A 20 -4.36 2.39 -18.99
N VAL A 21 -4.61 1.87 -17.78
CA VAL A 21 -4.61 0.42 -17.50
C VAL A 21 -6.03 -0.10 -17.35
N ARG A 22 -6.32 -1.25 -17.95
CA ARG A 22 -7.58 -1.97 -17.71
C ARG A 22 -7.46 -2.74 -16.40
N VAL A 23 -8.55 -2.78 -15.63
CA VAL A 23 -8.56 -3.41 -14.31
C VAL A 23 -8.77 -4.92 -14.48
N TYR A 24 -7.78 -5.70 -14.05
CA TYR A 24 -7.86 -7.16 -13.91
C TYR A 24 -7.26 -7.56 -12.57
N ARG A 25 -8.00 -7.24 -11.51
CA ARG A 25 -7.68 -7.35 -10.08
C ARG A 25 -8.94 -6.98 -9.29
N ASP A 26 -8.93 -7.25 -7.98
CA ASP A 26 -10.11 -7.12 -7.12
C ASP A 26 -10.73 -5.71 -7.11
N GLU A 27 -9.89 -4.67 -7.03
CA GLU A 27 -10.36 -3.28 -6.87
C GLU A 27 -9.55 -2.26 -7.68
N LEU A 28 -9.94 -0.98 -7.66
CA LEU A 28 -9.25 0.14 -8.33
C LEU A 28 -7.89 0.48 -7.71
N PHE A 29 -7.68 0.15 -6.44
CA PHE A 29 -6.38 0.12 -5.76
C PHE A 29 -6.11 -1.31 -5.28
N SER A 30 -4.86 -1.74 -5.24
CA SER A 30 -4.49 -3.04 -4.69
C SER A 30 -3.07 -2.96 -4.15
N LEU A 31 -2.88 -3.36 -2.90
CA LEU A 31 -1.60 -3.43 -2.22
C LEU A 31 -1.37 -4.85 -1.70
N GLN A 32 -0.36 -5.52 -2.24
CA GLN A 32 0.12 -6.79 -1.70
C GLN A 32 1.27 -6.53 -0.72
N VAL A 33 1.19 -7.15 0.45
CA VAL A 33 2.25 -7.14 1.46
C VAL A 33 2.64 -8.58 1.74
N ASP A 34 3.90 -8.92 1.46
CA ASP A 34 4.45 -10.25 1.70
C ASP A 34 5.38 -10.22 2.92
N GLY A 35 5.09 -11.07 3.90
CA GLY A 35 5.86 -11.20 5.13
C GLY A 35 6.33 -12.63 5.38
N THR A 36 7.11 -12.81 6.43
CA THR A 36 7.67 -14.13 6.80
C THR A 36 6.60 -15.15 7.20
N GLN A 37 5.46 -14.70 7.75
CA GLN A 37 4.40 -15.56 8.29
C GLN A 37 3.14 -15.62 7.42
N GLY A 38 3.10 -14.85 6.34
CA GLY A 38 1.96 -14.79 5.46
C GLY A 38 1.96 -13.51 4.65
N SER A 39 0.92 -13.39 3.84
CA SER A 39 0.73 -12.28 2.92
C SER A 39 -0.68 -11.72 3.04
N ALA A 40 -0.83 -10.46 2.64
CA ALA A 40 -2.12 -9.80 2.53
C ALA A 40 -2.26 -9.09 1.17
N VAL A 41 -3.48 -9.01 0.63
CA VAL A 41 -3.83 -8.18 -0.52
C VAL A 41 -5.01 -7.30 -0.12
N ALA A 42 -4.77 -6.00 0.01
CA ALA A 42 -5.77 -5.03 0.41
C ALA A 42 -6.22 -4.16 -0.78
N GLY A 43 -7.53 -3.95 -0.91
CA GLY A 43 -8.16 -2.99 -1.80
C GLY A 43 -8.55 -1.69 -1.08
N LEU A 44 -9.58 -1.00 -1.57
CA LEU A 44 -10.16 0.16 -0.90
C LEU A 44 -11.14 -0.26 0.20
N ARG A 45 -11.71 -1.47 0.10
CA ARG A 45 -12.77 -1.94 1.00
C ARG A 45 -12.44 -3.30 1.61
N GLU A 46 -11.87 -4.20 0.83
CA GLU A 46 -11.62 -5.56 1.28
C GLU A 46 -10.14 -5.81 1.53
N CYS A 47 -9.85 -6.75 2.43
CA CYS A 47 -8.51 -7.29 2.61
C CYS A 47 -8.58 -8.81 2.61
N LYS A 48 -7.68 -9.44 1.86
CA LYS A 48 -7.50 -10.89 1.82
C LYS A 48 -6.18 -11.25 2.47
N THR A 49 -6.14 -12.37 3.19
CA THR A 49 -4.91 -12.87 3.81
C THR A 49 -4.66 -14.33 3.48
N GLN A 50 -3.39 -14.71 3.46
CA GLN A 50 -2.95 -16.10 3.40
C GLN A 50 -1.82 -16.29 4.39
N HIS A 51 -2.07 -17.08 5.43
CA HIS A 51 -1.03 -17.50 6.36
C HIS A 51 -0.09 -18.52 5.69
N ARG A 52 1.19 -18.52 6.06
CA ARG A 52 2.21 -19.39 5.45
C ARG A 52 1.87 -20.89 5.46
N VAL A 53 1.08 -21.34 6.44
CA VAL A 53 0.68 -22.76 6.56
C VAL A 53 -0.38 -23.16 5.54
N ASN A 54 -1.06 -22.18 4.96
CA ASN A 54 -2.10 -22.36 3.95
C ASN A 54 -1.56 -22.17 2.53
N THR A 55 -0.29 -21.73 2.37
CA THR A 55 0.33 -21.53 1.06
C THR A 55 0.53 -22.86 0.33
N PRO A 56 -0.04 -23.04 -0.88
CA PRO A 56 0.11 -24.28 -1.63
C PRO A 56 1.55 -24.44 -2.16
N LYS A 57 1.88 -25.65 -2.62
CA LYS A 57 3.15 -25.97 -3.27
C LYS A 57 2.95 -26.27 -4.76
N PRO A 58 2.63 -25.27 -5.61
CA PRO A 58 2.50 -25.48 -7.04
C PRO A 58 3.87 -25.85 -7.65
N THR A 59 3.85 -26.67 -8.71
CA THR A 59 5.05 -27.01 -9.49
C THR A 59 4.95 -26.35 -10.86
N TRP A 60 6.03 -25.71 -11.30
CA TRP A 60 6.08 -25.13 -12.64
C TRP A 60 6.10 -26.24 -13.69
N ASN A 61 5.02 -26.34 -14.47
CA ASN A 61 4.91 -27.26 -15.59
C ASN A 61 4.08 -26.60 -16.71
N PRO A 62 4.71 -26.17 -17.82
CA PRO A 62 3.99 -25.53 -18.93
C PRO A 62 3.28 -26.54 -19.85
N ASP A 63 3.55 -27.84 -19.72
CA ASP A 63 2.97 -28.87 -20.59
C ASP A 63 1.54 -29.26 -20.21
N VAL A 64 1.07 -28.84 -19.02
CA VAL A 64 -0.28 -29.14 -18.52
C VAL A 64 -0.95 -27.90 -17.93
N PRO A 65 -2.30 -27.81 -18.01
CA PRO A 65 -3.04 -26.76 -17.32
C PRO A 65 -2.77 -26.78 -15.82
N ASN A 66 -2.65 -25.60 -15.21
CA ASN A 66 -2.49 -25.48 -13.77
C ASN A 66 -3.80 -25.89 -13.06
N PRO A 67 -3.78 -26.87 -12.14
CA PRO A 67 -5.00 -27.34 -11.47
C PRO A 67 -5.45 -26.42 -10.32
N PHE A 68 -4.65 -25.43 -9.90
CA PHE A 68 -4.95 -24.56 -8.77
C PHE A 68 -5.73 -23.31 -9.21
N ASP A 69 -6.80 -22.99 -8.46
CA ASP A 69 -7.33 -21.63 -8.39
C ASP A 69 -6.64 -20.91 -7.22
N PHE A 70 -5.65 -20.07 -7.53
CA PHE A 70 -4.87 -19.41 -6.48
C PHE A 70 -5.67 -18.44 -5.63
N PHE A 71 -6.74 -17.84 -6.16
CA PHE A 71 -7.56 -16.90 -5.40
C PHE A 71 -8.38 -17.60 -4.32
N ALA A 72 -8.75 -18.86 -4.54
CA ALA A 72 -9.49 -19.68 -3.57
C ALA A 72 -8.69 -20.04 -2.31
N HIS A 73 -7.36 -19.82 -2.30
CA HIS A 73 -6.49 -20.07 -1.15
C HIS A 73 -6.32 -18.87 -0.20
N TRP A 74 -7.10 -17.81 -0.41
CA TRP A 74 -7.07 -16.61 0.42
C TRP A 74 -8.37 -16.48 1.22
N GLU A 75 -8.26 -15.92 2.42
CA GLU A 75 -9.38 -15.68 3.32
C GLU A 75 -9.66 -14.18 3.43
N ASN A 76 -10.93 -13.79 3.35
CA ASN A 76 -11.34 -12.41 3.60
C ASN A 76 -11.17 -12.07 5.08
N VAL A 77 -10.56 -10.92 5.36
CA VAL A 77 -10.54 -10.33 6.71
C VAL A 77 -11.94 -9.78 7.01
N PRO A 78 -12.55 -10.15 8.15
CA PRO A 78 -13.88 -9.67 8.49
C PRO A 78 -13.87 -8.21 8.96
N ASP A 79 -14.95 -7.50 8.64
CA ASP A 79 -15.24 -6.18 9.20
C ASP A 79 -15.68 -6.32 10.66
N ASN A 80 -14.73 -6.21 11.58
CA ASN A 80 -14.98 -6.33 13.03
C ASN A 80 -15.49 -5.03 13.68
N GLU A 81 -15.62 -3.95 12.89
CA GLU A 81 -16.13 -2.66 13.32
C GLU A 81 -16.83 -1.92 12.17
N VAL A 82 -17.42 -0.77 12.47
CA VAL A 82 -18.04 0.09 11.46
C VAL A 82 -17.04 1.15 11.03
N PHE A 83 -16.65 1.13 9.75
CA PHE A 83 -15.78 2.15 9.16
C PHE A 83 -16.60 3.34 8.65
N ASP A 84 -16.48 4.48 9.33
CA ASP A 84 -17.12 5.74 8.91
C ASP A 84 -16.36 6.39 7.73
N ASN A 85 -16.90 7.48 7.20
CA ASN A 85 -16.24 8.30 6.18
C ASN A 85 -14.88 8.82 6.68
N ALA A 86 -13.79 8.43 6.01
CA ALA A 86 -12.43 8.77 6.42
C ALA A 86 -12.19 10.29 6.54
N PHE A 87 -12.76 11.10 5.64
CA PHE A 87 -12.64 12.57 5.71
C PHE A 87 -13.32 13.11 6.96
N LYS A 88 -14.52 12.64 7.30
CA LYS A 88 -15.23 13.03 8.54
C LYS A 88 -14.40 12.65 9.77
N VAL A 89 -13.82 11.45 9.79
CA VAL A 89 -12.98 10.98 10.90
C VAL A 89 -11.76 11.89 11.09
N GLU A 90 -11.04 12.22 10.02
CA GLU A 90 -9.88 13.12 10.10
C GLU A 90 -10.27 14.55 10.51
N TRP A 91 -11.42 15.05 10.05
CA TRP A 91 -11.98 16.33 10.51
C TRP A 91 -12.27 16.33 12.01
N GLU A 92 -12.86 15.27 12.54
CA GLU A 92 -13.08 15.13 13.99
C GLU A 92 -11.75 15.10 14.76
N MET A 93 -10.73 14.41 14.23
CA MET A 93 -9.39 14.39 14.83
C MET A 93 -8.78 15.80 14.88
N PHE A 94 -8.82 16.53 13.77
CA PHE A 94 -8.29 17.90 13.69
C PHE A 94 -9.04 18.85 14.62
N LEU A 95 -10.37 18.79 14.67
CA LEU A 95 -11.17 19.64 15.56
C LEU A 95 -10.89 19.33 17.04
N ARG A 96 -10.71 18.07 17.42
CA ARG A 96 -10.30 17.68 18.78
C ARG A 96 -8.90 18.19 19.12
N HIS A 97 -7.97 18.13 18.16
CA HIS A 97 -6.63 18.67 18.34
C HIS A 97 -6.67 20.17 18.62
N VAL A 98 -7.39 20.94 17.81
CA VAL A 98 -7.51 22.40 17.99
C VAL A 98 -8.23 22.77 19.29
N ALA A 99 -9.30 22.05 19.65
CA ALA A 99 -10.13 22.39 20.80
C ALA A 99 -9.61 21.87 22.14
N ALA A 100 -8.87 20.75 22.14
CA ALA A 100 -8.52 20.01 23.35
C ALA A 100 -7.06 19.52 23.39
N ASP A 101 -6.20 19.99 22.47
CA ASP A 101 -4.77 19.66 22.39
C ASP A 101 -4.49 18.14 22.33
N THR A 102 -5.41 17.38 21.73
CA THR A 102 -5.20 15.95 21.48
C THR A 102 -4.11 15.74 20.42
N PRO A 103 -3.31 14.66 20.48
CA PRO A 103 -2.29 14.39 19.46
C PRO A 103 -2.87 14.37 18.04
N PHE A 104 -2.17 14.99 17.10
CA PHE A 104 -2.56 15.03 15.68
C PHE A 104 -1.34 14.81 14.79
N PRO A 105 -1.23 13.64 14.12
CA PRO A 105 -0.04 13.29 13.35
C PRO A 105 -0.02 13.83 11.90
N TYR A 106 -1.11 14.41 11.41
CA TYR A 106 -1.30 14.77 9.99
C TYR A 106 -1.13 16.27 9.72
N ASP A 107 -0.03 16.84 10.19
CA ASP A 107 0.22 18.27 10.09
C ASP A 107 0.67 18.72 8.68
N LEU A 108 1.04 20.00 8.55
CA LEU A 108 1.54 20.55 7.29
C LEU A 108 2.91 19.98 6.89
N LEU A 109 3.71 19.48 7.83
CA LEU A 109 4.99 18.84 7.53
C LEU A 109 4.78 17.51 6.80
N GLU A 110 3.75 16.74 7.15
CA GLU A 110 3.35 15.55 6.39
C GLU A 110 2.94 15.90 4.96
N GLY A 111 2.25 17.04 4.76
CA GLY A 111 1.96 17.58 3.43
C GLY A 111 3.23 17.92 2.63
N ALA A 112 4.22 18.52 3.28
CA ALA A 112 5.51 18.86 2.66
C ALA A 112 6.31 17.60 2.26
N LYS A 113 6.30 16.54 3.08
CA LYS A 113 6.90 15.23 2.75
C LYS A 113 6.30 14.64 1.48
N GLY A 114 5.00 14.79 1.28
CA GLY A 114 4.32 14.33 0.05
C GLY A 114 4.84 15.02 -1.21
N VAL A 115 4.99 16.35 -1.18
CA VAL A 115 5.54 17.14 -2.30
C VAL A 115 7.00 16.79 -2.53
N GLN A 116 7.80 16.69 -1.47
CA GLN A 116 9.21 16.30 -1.54
C GLN A 116 9.38 14.97 -2.30
N LEU A 117 8.62 13.94 -1.93
CA LEU A 117 8.71 12.64 -2.57
C LEU A 117 8.31 12.69 -4.07
N ALA A 118 7.30 13.49 -4.41
CA ALA A 118 6.88 13.68 -5.80
C ALA A 118 7.98 14.35 -6.64
N GLU A 119 8.61 15.41 -6.14
CA GLU A 119 9.72 16.09 -6.82
C GLU A 119 10.95 15.20 -6.96
N LEU A 120 11.28 14.41 -5.94
CA LEU A 120 12.37 13.44 -6.01
C LEU A 120 12.07 12.32 -7.01
N GLY A 121 10.83 11.89 -7.15
CA GLY A 121 10.40 10.96 -8.19
C GLY A 121 10.63 11.53 -9.60
N LEU A 122 10.30 12.82 -9.82
CA LEU A 122 10.56 13.51 -11.08
C LEU A 122 12.06 13.67 -11.35
N LYS A 123 12.85 14.00 -10.31
CA LYS A 123 14.32 14.08 -10.40
C LYS A 123 14.94 12.72 -10.74
N SER A 124 14.52 11.66 -10.06
CA SER A 124 14.95 10.29 -10.33
C SER A 124 14.68 9.90 -11.79
N TRP A 125 13.50 10.26 -12.31
CA TRP A 125 13.16 10.04 -13.71
C TRP A 125 14.08 10.80 -14.67
N ALA A 126 14.30 12.09 -14.44
CA ALA A 126 15.15 12.94 -15.28
C ALA A 126 16.61 12.46 -15.30
N GLU A 127 17.15 12.08 -14.14
CA GLU A 127 18.55 11.66 -13.96
C GLU A 127 18.76 10.15 -14.18
N ARG A 128 17.69 9.37 -14.36
CA ARG A 128 17.70 7.92 -14.54
C ARG A 128 18.47 7.16 -13.46
N ARG A 129 18.30 7.55 -12.20
CA ARG A 129 18.97 6.93 -11.04
C ARG A 129 18.10 6.95 -9.79
N TRP A 130 18.48 6.15 -8.81
CA TRP A 130 17.96 6.26 -7.45
C TRP A 130 18.35 7.60 -6.83
N VAL A 131 17.47 8.12 -5.98
CA VAL A 131 17.66 9.37 -5.24
C VAL A 131 17.22 9.15 -3.80
N ASP A 132 18.08 9.49 -2.86
CA ASP A 132 17.76 9.44 -1.43
C ASP A 132 16.75 10.52 -1.07
N VAL A 133 15.89 10.22 -0.10
CA VAL A 133 14.94 11.19 0.48
C VAL A 133 15.60 11.84 1.68
N PRO A 134 16.02 13.12 1.60
CA PRO A 134 16.66 13.78 2.74
C PRO A 134 15.62 14.09 3.82
N GLU A 135 16.06 14.08 5.08
CA GLU A 135 15.21 14.47 6.20
C GLU A 135 14.74 15.93 6.05
N LEU A 136 13.44 16.15 6.27
CA LEU A 136 12.87 17.49 6.37
C LEU A 136 12.97 17.95 7.83
N SER A 137 13.67 19.06 8.04
CA SER A 137 13.70 19.77 9.32
C SER A 137 13.00 21.13 9.17
N LEU A 138 12.44 21.60 10.29
CA LEU A 138 11.84 22.93 10.44
C LEU A 138 12.86 23.92 11.01
#